data_AF-A0A969T522-F1
#
_entry.id   AF-A0A969T522-F1
#
_cell.length_a   1.000
_cell.length_b   1.000
_cell.length_c   1.000
_cell.angle_alpha   90.00
_cell.angle_beta   90.00
_cell.angle_gamma   90.00
#
_symmetry.space_group_name_H-M   'P 1'
#
loop_
_entity.id
_entity.type
_entity.pdbx_description
1 polymer ?
#
loop_
_entity_poly.entity_id
_entity_poly.type
_entity_poly.pdbx_seq_one_letter_code
_entity_poly.pdbx_strand_id
1 'polypeptide(L)'
;MKKGGVKMLDKPDIAAMKVNAISGNGTRAKDFVDIYFLLKEYSFGEIISFYSNKYGSRNEFHAVKSLTYFNDLNTKDWPIMIKEPKLSPSKMKKEIVKKRDGFLNSL
;
A
#
# COMPACT_ATOMS: atom_id res chain seq x y z
N MET A 1 27.72 3.36 27.70
CA MET A 1 27.16 4.40 26.81
C MET A 1 26.12 3.78 25.88
N LYS A 2 24.82 4.10 26.04
CA LYS A 2 23.79 3.71 25.06
C LYS A 2 23.95 4.60 23.83
N LYS A 3 24.34 4.02 22.68
CA LYS A 3 24.17 4.67 21.37
C LYS A 3 22.67 4.99 21.23
N GLY A 4 22.31 6.25 20.97
CA GLY A 4 20.93 6.65 20.77
C GLY A 4 20.31 5.91 19.60
N GLY A 5 19.40 4.96 19.87
CA GLY A 5 18.66 4.23 18.85
C GLY A 5 17.47 5.04 18.37
N VAL A 6 17.22 5.06 17.05
CA VAL A 6 16.00 5.62 16.47
C VAL A 6 14.89 4.58 16.61
N LYS A 7 13.78 4.94 17.26
CA LYS A 7 12.57 4.11 17.28
C LYS A 7 11.95 4.13 15.89
N MET A 8 11.76 2.96 15.29
CA MET A 8 11.07 2.80 14.01
C MET A 8 9.79 2.00 14.21
N LEU A 9 8.77 2.31 13.40
CA LEU A 9 7.59 1.48 13.27
C LEU A 9 7.93 0.19 12.53
N ASP A 10 7.18 -0.86 12.81
CA ASP A 10 7.29 -2.10 12.05
C ASP A 10 6.60 -1.96 10.67
N LYS A 11 6.87 -2.92 9.78
CA LYS A 11 6.30 -2.91 8.43
C LYS A 11 4.77 -3.08 8.44
N PRO A 12 4.15 -3.93 9.27
CA PRO A 12 2.69 -4.01 9.39
C PRO A 12 2.04 -2.67 9.76
N ASP A 13 2.61 -1.94 10.71
CA ASP A 13 2.13 -0.61 11.10
C ASP A 13 2.24 0.39 9.95
N ILE A 14 3.36 0.37 9.23
CA ILE A 14 3.56 1.22 8.06
C ILE A 14 2.56 0.84 6.95
N ALA A 15 2.32 -0.45 6.71
CA ALA A 15 1.34 -0.91 5.73
C ALA A 15 -0.07 -0.41 6.06
N ALA A 16 -0.51 -0.59 7.30
CA ALA A 16 -1.78 -0.08 7.79
C ALA A 16 -1.90 1.44 7.60
N MET A 17 -0.85 2.19 7.91
CA MET A 17 -0.82 3.65 7.70
C MET A 17 -0.92 4.04 6.23
N LYS A 18 -0.33 3.26 5.31
CA LYS A 18 -0.42 3.48 3.86
C LYS A 18 -1.82 3.21 3.33
N VAL A 19 -2.48 2.15 3.79
CA VAL A 19 -3.88 1.88 3.46
C VAL A 19 -4.77 3.03 3.93
N ASN A 20 -4.64 3.45 5.20
CA ASN A 20 -5.42 4.57 5.74
C ASN A 20 -5.20 5.88 4.96
N ALA A 21 -3.94 6.15 4.59
CA ALA A 21 -3.57 7.29 3.75
C ALA A 21 -4.27 7.27 2.39
N ILE A 22 -4.24 6.13 1.69
CA ILE A 22 -4.88 5.98 0.37
C ILE A 22 -6.40 6.05 0.49
N SER A 23 -6.99 5.45 1.52
CA SER A 23 -8.43 5.53 1.77
C SER A 23 -8.91 6.95 2.07
N GLY A 24 -8.09 7.80 2.71
CA GLY A 24 -8.42 9.22 2.90
C GLY A 24 -8.07 10.11 1.70
N ASN A 25 -7.00 9.78 0.98
CA ASN A 25 -6.50 10.55 -0.16
C ASN A 25 -5.73 9.66 -1.15
N GLY A 26 -6.42 9.20 -2.19
CA GLY A 26 -5.89 8.34 -3.24
C GLY A 26 -5.05 9.04 -4.32
N THR A 27 -4.66 10.32 -4.14
CA THR A 27 -3.96 11.08 -5.19
C THR A 27 -2.45 10.89 -5.20
N ARG A 28 -1.85 10.40 -4.10
CA ARG A 28 -0.38 10.43 -3.90
C ARG A 28 0.31 9.17 -4.42
N ALA A 29 1.04 9.28 -5.53
CA ALA A 29 1.78 8.16 -6.13
C ALA A 29 2.69 7.39 -5.15
N LYS A 30 3.39 8.09 -4.25
CA LYS A 30 4.31 7.45 -3.29
C LYS A 30 3.64 6.40 -2.40
N ASP A 31 2.39 6.61 -1.98
CA ASP A 31 1.73 5.67 -1.07
C ASP A 31 1.37 4.38 -1.81
N PHE A 32 0.95 4.48 -3.07
CA PHE A 32 0.71 3.30 -3.91
C PHE A 32 2.00 2.57 -4.27
N VAL A 33 3.10 3.30 -4.48
CA VAL A 33 4.42 2.71 -4.66
C VAL A 33 4.84 1.93 -3.41
N ASP A 34 4.65 2.49 -2.22
CA ASP A 34 4.95 1.78 -0.96
C ASP A 34 4.10 0.51 -0.82
N ILE A 35 2.79 0.58 -1.11
CA ILE A 35 1.92 -0.61 -1.14
C ILE A 35 2.42 -1.65 -2.15
N TYR A 36 2.85 -1.23 -3.34
CA TYR A 36 3.41 -2.13 -4.34
C TYR A 36 4.64 -2.88 -3.84
N PHE A 37 5.53 -2.24 -3.07
CA PHE A 37 6.67 -2.93 -2.47
C PHE A 37 6.25 -3.81 -1.30
N LEU A 38 5.31 -3.36 -0.47
CA LEU A 38 4.78 -4.18 0.62
C LEU A 38 4.09 -5.45 0.11
N LEU A 39 3.42 -5.40 -1.05
CA LEU A 39 2.78 -6.56 -1.70
C LEU A 39 3.77 -7.61 -2.27
N LYS A 40 5.08 -7.34 -2.19
CA LYS A 40 6.14 -8.33 -2.47
C LYS A 40 6.52 -9.11 -1.23
N GLU A 41 6.23 -8.58 -0.05
CA GLU A 41 6.53 -9.20 1.25
C GLU A 41 5.28 -9.79 1.89
N TYR A 42 4.11 -9.18 1.66
CA TYR A 42 2.83 -9.55 2.24
C TYR A 42 1.79 -9.78 1.14
N SER A 43 0.83 -10.66 1.42
CA SER A 43 -0.38 -10.82 0.62
C SER A 43 -1.29 -9.60 0.73
N PHE A 44 -2.20 -9.45 -0.22
CA PHE A 44 -3.20 -8.37 -0.17
C PHE A 44 -4.09 -8.49 1.08
N GLY A 45 -4.50 -9.72 1.44
CA GLY A 45 -5.30 -9.99 2.64
C GLY A 45 -4.57 -9.65 3.95
N GLU A 46 -3.27 -9.92 4.04
CA GLU A 46 -2.45 -9.51 5.20
C GLU A 46 -2.40 -7.98 5.33
N ILE A 47 -2.20 -7.25 4.22
CA ILE A 47 -2.21 -5.78 4.24
C ILE A 47 -3.56 -5.23 4.73
N ILE A 48 -4.68 -5.80 4.28
CA ILE A 48 -6.01 -5.43 4.77
C ILE A 48 -6.14 -5.75 6.26
N SER A 49 -5.69 -6.93 6.69
CA SER A 49 -5.73 -7.36 8.09
C SER A 49 -4.91 -6.43 9.00
N PHE A 50 -3.73 -5.99 8.57
CA PHE A 50 -2.93 -5.00 9.31
C PHE A 50 -3.68 -3.68 9.49
N TYR A 51 -4.36 -3.21 8.44
CA TYR A 51 -5.18 -2.02 8.51
C TYR A 51 -6.35 -2.17 9.49
N SER A 52 -7.11 -3.27 9.41
CA SER A 52 -8.24 -3.55 10.30
C SER A 52 -7.81 -3.67 11.76
N ASN A 53 -6.71 -4.37 12.02
CA ASN A 53 -6.17 -4.52 13.37
C ASN A 53 -5.76 -3.16 13.98
N LYS A 54 -5.19 -2.26 13.18
CA LYS A 54 -4.71 -0.95 13.66
C LYS A 54 -5.81 0.09 13.85
N TYR A 55 -6.80 0.11 12.95
CA TYR A 55 -7.83 1.17 12.92
C TYR A 55 -9.24 0.69 13.30
N GLY A 56 -9.36 -0.56 13.78
CA GLY A 56 -10.63 -1.20 14.14
C GLY A 56 -11.47 -1.57 12.92
N SER A 57 -12.76 -1.82 13.13
CA SER A 57 -13.74 -2.24 12.11
C SER A 57 -14.08 -1.15 11.07
N ARG A 58 -13.11 -0.28 10.69
CA ARG A 58 -13.26 0.58 9.52
C ARG A 58 -13.52 -0.31 8.31
N ASN A 59 -14.32 0.22 7.40
CA ASN A 59 -14.85 -0.50 6.25
C ASN A 59 -13.72 -1.11 5.38
N GLU A 60 -13.43 -2.40 5.57
CA GLU A 60 -12.42 -3.14 4.80
C GLU A 60 -12.73 -3.12 3.31
N PHE A 61 -14.01 -3.20 2.96
CA PHE A 61 -14.46 -3.11 1.56
C PHE A 61 -14.09 -1.75 0.95
N HIS A 62 -14.20 -0.66 1.72
CA HIS A 62 -13.70 0.64 1.29
C HIS A 62 -12.18 0.61 1.09
N ALA A 63 -11.41 0.03 2.00
CA ALA A 63 -9.95 -0.09 1.87
C ALA A 63 -9.53 -0.88 0.62
N VAL A 64 -10.15 -2.04 0.38
CA VAL A 64 -9.94 -2.88 -0.82
C VAL A 64 -10.20 -2.07 -2.10
N LYS A 65 -11.31 -1.32 -2.12
CA LYS A 65 -11.68 -0.45 -3.25
C LYS A 65 -10.67 0.68 -3.44
N SER A 66 -10.29 1.38 -2.37
CA SER A 66 -9.34 2.50 -2.43
C SER A 66 -7.97 2.09 -2.98
N LEU A 67 -7.45 0.93 -2.58
CA LEU A 67 -6.15 0.43 -3.03
C LEU A 67 -6.09 0.16 -4.55
N THR A 68 -7.24 0.06 -5.22
CA THR A 68 -7.33 -0.15 -6.67
C THR A 68 -8.07 0.95 -7.41
N TYR A 69 -8.37 2.07 -6.74
CA TYR A 69 -8.94 3.25 -7.36
C TYR A 69 -7.83 4.21 -7.78
N PHE A 70 -7.64 4.38 -9.09
CA PHE A 70 -6.51 5.15 -9.63
C PHE A 70 -6.91 6.38 -10.45
N ASN A 71 -8.20 6.73 -10.50
CA ASN A 71 -8.68 7.82 -11.35
C ASN A 71 -8.05 9.16 -10.95
N ASP A 72 -7.89 9.39 -9.64
CA ASP A 72 -7.35 10.64 -9.12
C ASP A 72 -5.83 10.56 -8.84
N LEU A 73 -5.17 9.46 -9.23
CA LEU A 73 -3.75 9.26 -8.95
C LEU A 73 -2.90 10.27 -9.73
N ASN A 74 -2.26 11.19 -9.01
CA ASN A 74 -1.32 12.13 -9.58
C ASN A 74 0.05 11.46 -9.74
N THR A 75 0.53 11.38 -10.99
CA THR A 75 1.81 10.77 -11.35
C THR A 75 2.88 11.78 -11.76
N LYS A 76 2.60 13.09 -11.63
CA LYS A 76 3.60 14.15 -11.91
C LYS A 76 4.83 14.02 -11.03
N ASP A 77 4.63 13.66 -9.76
CA ASP A 77 5.70 13.45 -8.77
C ASP A 77 6.08 11.96 -8.65
N TRP A 78 6.20 11.27 -9.78
CA TRP A 78 6.59 9.86 -9.77
C TRP A 78 8.00 9.68 -9.19
N PRO A 79 8.18 8.83 -8.17
CA PRO A 79 9.49 8.69 -7.52
C PRO A 79 10.50 7.99 -8.44
N ILE A 80 11.76 8.41 -8.36
CA ILE A 80 12.88 7.68 -8.96
C ILE A 80 13.16 6.45 -8.10
N MET A 81 13.02 5.27 -8.70
CA MET A 81 13.16 4.01 -8.00
C MET A 81 14.55 3.42 -8.20
N ILE A 82 15.33 3.28 -7.12
CA ILE A 82 16.69 2.70 -7.18
C ILE A 82 16.62 1.18 -7.35
N LYS A 83 15.75 0.51 -6.59
CA LYS A 83 15.61 -0.95 -6.63
C LYS A 83 14.96 -1.46 -7.92
N GLU A 84 14.00 -0.71 -8.47
CA GLU A 84 13.32 -1.04 -9.73
C GLU A 84 13.19 0.18 -10.65
N PRO A 85 14.27 0.59 -11.33
CA PRO A 85 14.30 1.81 -12.15
C PRO A 85 13.31 1.81 -13.31
N LYS A 86 12.83 0.63 -13.73
CA LYS A 86 11.87 0.44 -14.83
C LYS A 86 10.41 0.35 -14.34
N LEU A 87 10.14 0.60 -13.06
CA LEU A 87 8.79 0.64 -12.52
C LEU A 87 8.05 1.86 -13.06
N SER A 88 6.93 1.62 -13.71
CA SER A 88 6.04 2.67 -14.23
C SER A 88 4.69 2.62 -13.53
N PRO A 89 3.90 3.71 -13.56
CA PRO A 89 2.55 3.73 -12.99
C PRO A 89 1.69 2.57 -13.50
N SER A 90 1.73 2.27 -14.79
CA SER A 90 0.92 1.20 -15.40
C SER A 90 1.31 -0.19 -14.87
N LYS A 91 2.61 -0.46 -14.69
CA LYS A 91 3.08 -1.74 -14.12
C LYS A 91 2.67 -1.89 -12.66
N MET A 92 2.83 -0.83 -11.88
CA MET A 92 2.43 -0.80 -10.47
C MET A 92 0.92 -1.05 -10.33
N LYS A 93 0.09 -0.30 -11.07
CA LYS A 93 -1.38 -0.46 -11.07
C LYS A 93 -1.79 -1.89 -11.42
N LYS A 94 -1.21 -2.45 -12.48
CA LYS A 94 -1.51 -3.83 -12.93
C LYS A 94 -1.19 -4.87 -11.86
N GLU A 95 -0.04 -4.74 -11.19
CA GLU A 95 0.35 -5.69 -10.15
C GLU A 95 -0.55 -5.59 -8.92
N ILE A 96 -0.89 -4.38 -8.46
CA ILE A 96 -1.81 -4.20 -7.31
C ILE A 96 -3.18 -4.80 -7.62
N VAL A 97 -3.72 -4.55 -8.82
CA VAL A 97 -5.00 -5.14 -9.26
C VAL A 97 -4.93 -6.66 -9.30
N LYS A 98 -3.86 -7.23 -9.86
CA LYS A 98 -3.65 -8.69 -9.88
C LYS A 98 -3.63 -9.29 -8.48
N LYS A 99 -2.96 -8.63 -7.52
CA LYS A 99 -2.90 -9.08 -6.12
C LYS A 99 -4.27 -9.01 -5.44
N ARG A 100 -5.04 -7.94 -5.69
CA ARG A 100 -6.43 -7.82 -5.23
C ARG A 100 -7.31 -8.93 -5.80
N ASP A 101 -7.26 -9.16 -7.10
CA ASP A 101 -8.11 -10.16 -7.76
C ASP A 101 -7.79 -11.58 -7.26
N GLY A 102 -6.51 -11.88 -7.05
CA GLY A 102 -6.09 -13.12 -6.40
C GLY A 102 -6.66 -13.28 -4.99
N PHE A 103 -6.73 -12.19 -4.21
CA PHE A 103 -7.36 -12.20 -2.88
C PHE A 103 -8.88 -12.40 -2.97
N LEU A 104 -9.57 -11.65 -3.83
CA LEU A 104 -11.03 -11.75 -3.97
C LEU A 104 -11.49 -13.14 -4.46
N ASN A 105 -10.70 -13.78 -5.33
CA ASN A 105 -10.98 -15.13 -5.81
C ASN A 105 -10.68 -16.23 -4.78
N SER A 106 -10.05 -15.88 -3.65
CA SER A 106 -9.72 -16.80 -2.56
C SER A 106 -10.66 -16.68 -1.35
N LEU A 107 -11.62 -15.76 -1.40
CA LEU A 107 -12.71 -15.61 -0.43
C LEU A 107 -13.84 -16.62 -0.74
#